data_AF-A0A1H4E915-F1
#
_entry.id   AF-A0A1H4E915-F1
#
_cell.length_a   1.000
_cell.length_b   1.000
_cell.length_c   1.000
_cell.angle_alpha   90.00
_cell.angle_beta   90.00
_cell.angle_gamma   90.00
#
_symmetry.space_group_name_H-M   'P 1'
#
loop_
_entity.id
_entity.type
_entity.pdbx_description
1 polymer ?
#
loop_
_entity_poly.entity_id
_entity_poly.type
_entity_poly.pdbx_seq_one_letter_code
_entity_poly.pdbx_strand_id
1 'polypeptide(L)'
;MEYSPSEQFRRADIIINAVCKAGKITYFHLLSAPKSTLMNTLRGVCCVIAWENGVHARRLAKMIHRTRGNVLNQQRKYLGFLRSRDSMTVDIYNKVKEDIKLQIENGEV
;
A
#
# COMPACT_ATOMS: atom_id res chain seq x y z
N MET A 1 7.24 18.25 5.36
CA MET A 1 7.68 18.56 3.99
C MET A 1 6.82 17.75 3.05
N GLU A 2 5.97 18.38 2.22
CA GLU A 2 5.22 17.63 1.22
C GLU A 2 6.16 17.27 0.07
N TYR A 3 6.25 15.99 -0.27
CA TYR A 3 7.00 15.54 -1.45
C TYR A 3 6.41 16.16 -2.73
N SER A 4 7.25 16.38 -3.74
CA SER A 4 6.78 16.81 -5.06
C SER A 4 5.77 15.80 -5.66
N PRO A 5 4.92 16.22 -6.60
CA PRO A 5 3.98 15.30 -7.24
C PRO A 5 4.63 14.06 -7.83
N SER A 6 5.77 14.21 -8.51
CA SER A 6 6.52 13.11 -9.14
C SER A 6 7.06 12.13 -8.10
N GLU A 7 7.63 12.65 -7.02
CA GLU A 7 8.17 11.82 -5.94
C GLU A 7 7.08 11.02 -5.23
N GLN A 8 5.89 11.60 -5.07
CA GLN A 8 4.75 10.87 -4.51
C GLN A 8 4.26 9.73 -5.41
N PHE A 9 4.31 9.89 -6.74
CA PHE A 9 3.99 8.80 -7.67
C PHE A 9 5.06 7.72 -7.65
N ARG A 10 6.35 8.10 -7.61
CA ARG A 10 7.45 7.15 -7.49
C ARG A 10 7.35 6.30 -6.21
N ARG A 11 7.12 6.94 -5.07
CA ARG A 11 6.89 6.25 -3.79
C ARG A 11 5.68 5.33 -3.84
N ALA A 12 4.59 5.79 -4.43
CA ALA A 12 3.40 4.97 -4.59
C ALA A 12 3.67 3.72 -5.45
N ASP A 13 4.46 3.85 -6.51
CA ASP A 13 4.85 2.73 -7.38
C ASP A 13 5.67 1.67 -6.62
N ILE A 14 6.70 2.09 -5.89
CA ILE A 14 7.52 1.24 -5.01
C ILE A 14 6.62 0.46 -4.04
N ILE A 15 5.68 1.16 -3.38
CA ILE A 15 4.77 0.56 -2.41
C ILE A 15 3.82 -0.44 -3.08
N ILE A 16 3.27 -0.10 -4.24
CA ILE A 16 2.41 -0.99 -5.02
C ILE A 16 3.16 -2.26 -5.41
N ASN A 17 4.40 -2.13 -5.89
CA ASN A 17 5.24 -3.25 -6.28
C ASN A 17 5.56 -4.17 -5.08
N ALA A 18 5.95 -3.58 -3.94
CA ALA A 18 6.20 -4.32 -2.71
C ALA A 18 4.95 -5.06 -2.20
N VAL A 19 3.77 -4.44 -2.26
CA VAL A 19 2.49 -5.09 -1.94
C VAL A 19 2.19 -6.25 -2.88
N CYS A 20 2.40 -6.07 -4.19
CA CYS A 20 2.19 -7.12 -5.18
C CYS A 20 3.11 -8.32 -4.92
N LYS A 21 4.39 -8.05 -4.62
CA LYS A 21 5.39 -9.07 -4.26
C LYS A 21 5.01 -9.82 -2.98
N ALA A 22 4.61 -9.12 -1.92
CA ALA A 22 4.17 -9.72 -0.67
C ALA A 22 2.94 -10.62 -0.84
N GLY A 23 2.01 -10.22 -1.71
CA GLY A 23 0.82 -11.00 -2.03
C GLY A 23 1.02 -12.10 -3.08
N LYS A 24 2.21 -12.16 -3.73
CA LYS A 24 2.45 -12.98 -4.93
C LYS A 24 1.38 -12.76 -6.01
N ILE A 25 0.98 -11.51 -6.19
CA ILE A 25 -0.02 -11.10 -7.16
C ILE A 25 0.58 -10.13 -8.18
N THR A 26 -0.07 -9.99 -9.33
CA THR A 26 0.28 -8.92 -10.28
C THR A 26 -0.48 -7.64 -9.94
N TYR A 27 -0.01 -6.52 -10.51
CA TYR A 27 -0.70 -5.24 -10.40
C TYR A 27 -2.18 -5.30 -10.83
N PHE A 28 -2.50 -6.03 -11.91
CA PHE A 28 -3.87 -6.19 -12.38
C PHE A 28 -4.78 -6.88 -11.36
N HIS A 29 -4.25 -7.81 -10.56
CA HIS A 29 -5.01 -8.41 -9.47
C HIS A 29 -5.28 -7.39 -8.36
N LEU A 30 -4.32 -6.51 -8.06
CA LEU A 30 -4.52 -5.43 -7.08
C LEU A 30 -5.63 -4.47 -7.53
N LEU A 31 -5.71 -4.17 -8.83
CA LEU A 31 -6.74 -3.30 -9.41
C LEU A 31 -8.13 -3.94 -9.48
N SER A 32 -8.19 -5.25 -9.74
CA SER A 32 -9.43 -5.95 -10.08
C SER A 32 -10.43 -6.01 -8.92
N ALA A 33 -11.68 -6.37 -9.21
CA ALA A 33 -12.76 -6.45 -8.23
C ALA A 33 -12.84 -7.70 -7.33
N PRO A 34 -12.03 -8.79 -7.45
CA PRO A 34 -12.15 -9.94 -6.57
C PRO A 34 -12.06 -9.53 -5.10
N LYS A 35 -13.12 -9.85 -4.35
CA LYS A 35 -13.26 -9.57 -2.93
C LYS A 35 -12.88 -10.82 -2.14
N SER A 36 -11.60 -11.14 -2.09
CA SER A 36 -11.09 -12.07 -1.08
C SER A 36 -10.56 -11.31 0.14
N THR A 37 -10.52 -11.97 1.29
CA THR A 37 -9.93 -11.40 2.51
C THR A 37 -8.50 -10.93 2.26
N LEU A 38 -7.69 -11.79 1.61
CA LEU A 38 -6.31 -11.46 1.23
C LEU A 38 -6.23 -10.22 0.35
N MET A 39 -7.03 -10.13 -0.71
CA MET A 39 -6.98 -8.99 -1.63
C MET A 39 -7.42 -7.69 -0.97
N ASN A 40 -8.41 -7.75 -0.08
CA ASN A 40 -8.80 -6.60 0.71
C ASN A 40 -7.67 -6.17 1.66
N THR A 41 -6.98 -7.13 2.27
CA THR A 41 -5.85 -6.85 3.17
C THR A 41 -4.68 -6.23 2.44
N LEU A 42 -4.30 -6.74 1.26
CA LEU A 42 -3.25 -6.15 0.43
C LEU A 42 -3.56 -4.70 0.05
N ARG A 43 -4.80 -4.41 -0.38
CA ARG A 43 -5.23 -3.03 -0.70
C ARG A 43 -5.25 -2.14 0.53
N GLY A 44 -5.69 -2.68 1.66
CA GLY A 44 -5.71 -2.00 2.94
C GLY A 44 -4.31 -1.59 3.40
N VAL A 45 -3.39 -2.55 3.43
CA VAL A 45 -1.98 -2.34 3.77
C VAL A 45 -1.32 -1.35 2.82
N CYS A 46 -1.59 -1.45 1.50
CA CYS A 46 -1.13 -0.47 0.51
C CYS A 46 -1.54 0.97 0.89
N CYS A 47 -2.81 1.17 1.30
CA CYS A 47 -3.29 2.49 1.71
C CYS A 47 -2.62 2.99 3.01
N VAL A 48 -2.36 2.11 3.96
CA VAL A 48 -1.67 2.46 5.22
C VAL A 48 -0.23 2.89 4.94
N ILE A 49 0.52 2.05 4.22
CA ILE A 49 1.95 2.29 3.96
C ILE A 49 2.16 3.53 3.08
N ALA A 50 1.28 3.74 2.09
CA ALA A 50 1.29 4.97 1.29
C ALA A 50 1.14 6.22 2.15
N TRP A 51 0.23 6.20 3.12
CA TRP A 51 0.05 7.32 4.05
C TRP A 51 1.29 7.53 4.93
N GLU A 52 1.86 6.46 5.49
CA GLU A 52 3.09 6.53 6.31
C GLU A 52 4.29 7.09 5.51
N ASN A 53 4.31 6.88 4.20
CA ASN A 53 5.37 7.36 3.29
C ASN A 53 5.05 8.71 2.63
N GLY A 54 4.05 9.45 3.11
CA GLY A 54 3.74 10.80 2.62
C GLY A 54 3.12 10.85 1.22
N VAL A 55 2.53 9.74 0.75
CA VAL A 55 1.77 9.71 -0.50
C VAL A 55 0.36 10.23 -0.25
N HIS A 56 -0.01 11.32 -0.93
CA HIS A 56 -1.34 11.88 -0.82
C HIS A 56 -2.40 10.90 -1.39
N ALA A 57 -3.51 10.72 -0.66
CA ALA A 57 -4.55 9.75 -0.99
C ALA A 57 -5.10 9.89 -2.43
N ARG A 58 -5.18 11.11 -2.98
CA ARG A 58 -5.62 11.33 -4.37
C ARG A 58 -4.63 10.76 -5.40
N ARG A 59 -3.32 10.76 -5.12
CA ARG A 59 -2.30 10.21 -6.03
C ARG A 59 -2.32 8.68 -6.00
N LEU A 60 -2.35 8.09 -4.81
CA LEU A 60 -2.54 6.64 -4.68
C LEU A 60 -3.82 6.19 -5.38
N ALA A 61 -4.94 6.87 -5.14
CA ALA A 61 -6.23 6.58 -5.73
C ALA A 61 -6.18 6.50 -7.28
N LYS A 62 -5.42 7.41 -7.91
CA LYS A 62 -5.20 7.40 -9.37
C LYS A 62 -4.47 6.14 -9.82
N MET A 63 -3.45 5.70 -9.08
CA MET A 63 -2.70 4.50 -9.42
C MET A 63 -3.57 3.26 -9.23
N ILE A 64 -4.18 3.06 -8.06
CA ILE A 64 -4.92 1.83 -7.78
C ILE A 64 -6.36 1.79 -8.34
N HIS A 65 -6.74 2.73 -9.21
CA HIS A 65 -8.08 2.87 -9.81
C HIS A 65 -9.21 2.85 -8.77
N ARG A 66 -9.08 3.69 -7.74
CA ARG A 66 -10.08 3.87 -6.67
C ARG A 66 -10.38 5.34 -6.45
N THR A 67 -11.38 5.62 -5.62
CA THR A 67 -11.68 7.00 -5.19
C THR A 67 -10.81 7.39 -4.00
N ARG A 68 -10.55 8.69 -3.83
CA ARG A 68 -9.87 9.21 -2.63
C ARG A 68 -10.59 8.77 -1.34
N GLY A 69 -11.92 8.77 -1.34
CA GLY A 69 -12.72 8.33 -0.19
C GLY A 69 -12.49 6.86 0.14
N ASN A 70 -12.40 6.00 -0.88
CA ASN A 70 -12.07 4.58 -0.69
C ASN A 70 -10.70 4.40 -0.04
N VAL A 71 -9.66 5.10 -0.52
CA VAL A 71 -8.31 5.05 0.05
C VAL A 71 -8.32 5.45 1.54
N LEU A 72 -8.95 6.57 1.88
CA LEU A 72 -9.01 7.05 3.27
C LEU A 72 -9.76 6.09 4.19
N ASN A 73 -10.85 5.50 3.70
CA ASN A 73 -11.61 4.53 4.49
C ASN A 73 -10.83 3.23 4.70
N GLN A 74 -10.13 2.74 3.68
CA GLN A 74 -9.26 1.57 3.78
C GLN A 74 -8.10 1.82 4.73
N GLN A 75 -7.42 2.97 4.61
CA GLN A 75 -6.36 3.39 5.52
C GLN A 75 -6.83 3.34 6.98
N ARG A 76 -7.95 3.98 7.32
CA ARG A 76 -8.47 4.00 8.71
C ARG A 76 -8.82 2.61 9.21
N LYS A 77 -9.51 1.81 8.39
CA LYS A 77 -9.92 0.45 8.73
C LYS A 77 -8.70 -0.43 9.04
N TYR A 78 -7.70 -0.41 8.18
CA TYR A 78 -6.53 -1.28 8.31
C TYR A 78 -5.51 -0.79 9.33
N LEU A 79 -5.46 0.52 9.63
CA LEU A 79 -4.80 1.02 10.85
C LEU A 79 -5.45 0.44 12.11
N GLY A 80 -6.79 0.31 12.13
CA GLY A 80 -7.51 -0.36 13.21
C GLY A 80 -7.07 -1.82 13.38
N PHE A 81 -6.96 -2.56 12.28
CA PHE A 81 -6.52 -3.97 12.28
C PHE A 81 -5.05 -4.14 12.72
N LEU A 82 -4.16 -3.23 12.34
CA LEU A 82 -2.79 -3.22 12.84
C LEU A 82 -2.73 -2.99 14.35
N ARG A 83 -3.55 -2.05 14.87
CA ARG A 83 -3.63 -1.77 16.31
C ARG A 83 -4.18 -2.96 17.10
N SER A 84 -5.15 -3.68 16.54
CA SER A 84 -5.69 -4.91 17.14
C SER A 84 -4.83 -6.15 16.89
N ARG A 85 -3.67 -6.01 16.24
CA ARG A 85 -2.74 -7.10 15.90
C ARG A 85 -3.39 -8.23 15.09
N ASP A 86 -4.26 -7.89 14.14
CA ASP A 86 -4.79 -8.87 13.19
C ASP A 86 -3.63 -9.57 12.46
N SER A 87 -3.57 -10.89 12.57
CA SER A 87 -2.39 -11.67 12.19
C SER A 87 -2.05 -11.52 10.71
N MET A 88 -3.04 -11.62 9.83
CA MET A 88 -2.85 -11.48 8.38
C MET A 88 -2.41 -10.07 8.01
N THR A 89 -3.05 -9.05 8.59
CA THR A 89 -2.71 -7.64 8.32
C THR A 89 -1.29 -7.32 8.77
N VAL A 90 -0.90 -7.76 9.97
CA VAL A 90 0.45 -7.55 10.52
C VAL A 90 1.51 -8.25 9.68
N ASP A 91 1.29 -9.51 9.32
CA ASP A 91 2.23 -10.28 8.49
C ASP A 91 2.49 -9.60 7.14
N ILE A 92 1.42 -9.22 6.43
CA ILE A 92 1.54 -8.53 5.14
C ILE A 92 2.19 -7.15 5.31
N TYR A 93 1.81 -6.38 6.32
CA TYR A 93 2.40 -5.07 6.59
C TYR A 93 3.91 -5.15 6.83
N ASN A 94 4.35 -6.11 7.65
CA ASN A 94 5.77 -6.31 7.94
C ASN A 94 6.56 -6.73 6.69
N LYS A 95 6.02 -7.67 5.90
CA LYS A 95 6.63 -8.10 4.63
C LYS A 95 6.82 -6.94 3.66
N VAL A 96 5.81 -6.08 3.53
CA VAL A 96 5.89 -4.91 2.63
C VAL A 96 6.89 -3.88 3.14
N LYS A 97 6.94 -3.62 4.46
CA LYS A 97 7.91 -2.69 5.03
C LYS A 97 9.35 -3.15 4.89
N GLU A 98 9.60 -4.43 5.11
CA GLU A 98 10.93 -5.00 4.94
C GLU A 98 11.38 -4.87 3.48
N ASP A 99 10.50 -5.17 2.53
CA ASP A 99 10.81 -5.05 1.10
C ASP A 99 11.12 -3.60 0.69
N ILE A 100 10.33 -2.62 1.16
CA ILE A 100 10.59 -1.20 0.89
C ILE A 100 11.92 -0.76 1.50
N LYS A 101 12.23 -1.21 2.72
CA LYS A 101 13.49 -0.89 3.39
C LYS A 101 14.69 -1.40 2.59
N LEU A 102 14.63 -2.65 2.12
CA LEU A 102 15.68 -3.25 1.30
C LEU A 102 15.88 -2.51 -0.04
N GLN A 103 14.79 -2.08 -0.69
CA GLN A 103 14.88 -1.30 -1.93
C GLN A 103 15.58 0.06 -1.72
N ILE A 104 15.34 0.70 -0.57
CA ILE A 104 16.01 1.96 -0.19
C ILE A 104 17.49 1.72 0.10
N GLU A 105 17.83 0.66 0.84
CA GLU A 105 19.22 0.34 1.21
C GLU A 105 20.08 -0.07 0.01
N ASN A 106 19.48 -0.72 -0.99
CA ASN A 106 20.18 -1.16 -2.20
C ASN A 106 20.39 -0.04 -3.24
N GLY A 107 19.97 1.20 -2.96
CA GLY A 107 20.12 2.32 -3.88
C GLY A 107 19.28 2.21 -5.15
N GLU A 108 18.21 1.41 -5.11
CA GLU A 108 17.20 1.35 -6.19
C GLU A 108 16.27 2.58 -6.15
N VAL A 109 16.50 3.51 -5.21
CA VAL A 109 15.66 4.66 -4.85
C VAL A 109 16.49 5.91 -4.58
#